data_AF-A0A822F387-F1
#
_entry.id   AF-A0A822F387-F1
#
_cell.length_a   1.000
_cell.length_b   1.000
_cell.length_c   1.000
_cell.angle_alpha   90.00
_cell.angle_beta   90.00
_cell.angle_gamma   90.00
#
_symmetry.space_group_name_H-M   'P 1'
#
loop_
_entity.id
_entity.type
_entity.pdbx_description
1 polymer ?
#
loop_
_entity_poly.entity_id
_entity_poly.type
_entity_poly.pdbx_seq_one_letter_code
_entity_poly.pdbx_strand_id
1 'polypeptide(L)'
;MLIPRFSLSQTATHLSITIRCPYVKFSSSNDDSNGIEVDLPSSNEFYFACKPYYLHLYLPGRVIDKGVPEYKYDIDTSSFCFNYEKEIANEHFQDLDMITKLLNKENKISSHKIEEIDKVSNNDDDDNEDDEDENEDSQHGSPLENKKKCFNTI
;
A
#
# COMPACT_ATOMS: atom_id res chain seq x y z
N MET A 1 -12.18 3.64 10.17
CA MET A 1 -10.75 3.44 10.48
C MET A 1 -10.06 4.79 10.39
N LEU A 2 -9.08 5.04 11.28
CA LEU A 2 -8.38 6.31 11.38
C LEU A 2 -6.95 6.17 10.83
N ILE A 3 -6.45 7.20 10.13
CA ILE A 3 -5.04 7.25 9.74
C ILE A 3 -4.25 7.77 10.94
N PRO A 4 -3.33 6.96 11.52
CA PRO A 4 -2.48 7.42 12.61
C PRO A 4 -1.50 8.47 12.11
N ARG A 5 -0.95 9.28 13.03
CA ARG A 5 0.19 10.15 12.69
C ARG A 5 1.42 9.27 12.55
N PHE A 6 2.18 9.42 11.48
CA PHE A 6 3.38 8.62 11.26
C PHE A 6 4.54 9.45 10.71
N SER A 7 5.75 8.91 10.80
CA SER A 7 6.96 9.48 10.23
C SER A 7 7.93 8.37 9.83
N LEU A 8 8.62 8.58 8.70
CA LEU A 8 9.65 7.67 8.22
C LEU A 8 11.02 8.35 8.32
N SER A 9 12.02 7.58 8.74
CA SER A 9 13.42 8.00 8.73
C SER A 9 14.26 6.85 8.24
N GLN A 10 15.45 7.14 7.71
CA GLN A 10 16.31 6.09 7.18
C GLN A 10 17.76 6.30 7.60
N THR A 11 18.49 5.20 7.63
CA THR A 11 19.95 5.16 7.68
C THR A 11 20.49 4.59 6.37
N ALA A 12 21.79 4.38 6.26
CA ALA A 12 22.39 3.73 5.09
C ALA A 12 21.82 2.31 4.85
N THR A 13 21.44 1.60 5.90
CA THR A 13 21.07 0.17 5.81
C THR A 13 19.63 -0.12 6.21
N HIS A 14 18.97 0.76 6.98
CA HIS A 14 17.64 0.51 7.51
C HIS A 14 16.66 1.64 7.22
N LEU A 15 15.38 1.29 7.09
CA LEU A 15 14.24 2.18 7.12
C LEU A 15 13.53 2.01 8.48
N SER A 16 13.27 3.13 9.16
CA SER A 16 12.52 3.18 10.41
C SER A 16 11.18 3.86 10.20
N ILE A 17 10.10 3.18 10.55
CA ILE A 17 8.72 3.68 10.46
C ILE A 17 8.18 3.86 11.88
N THR A 18 7.79 5.08 12.24
CA THR A 18 7.20 5.40 13.54
C THR A 18 5.73 5.76 13.37
N ILE A 19 4.85 5.09 14.11
CA ILE A 19 3.39 5.24 14.00
C ILE A 19 2.80 5.55 15.38
N ARG A 20 2.25 6.75 15.56
CA ARG A 20 1.67 7.21 16.81
C ARG A 20 0.19 6.82 16.92
N CYS A 21 -0.12 6.05 17.95
CA CYS A 21 -1.40 5.36 18.13
C CYS A 21 -1.95 5.51 19.56
N PRO A 22 -2.32 6.73 20.03
CA PRO A 22 -2.69 7.00 21.42
C PRO A 22 -4.02 6.38 21.88
N TYR A 23 -4.83 5.88 20.95
CA TYR A 23 -6.15 5.30 21.23
C TYR A 23 -6.17 3.79 21.06
N VAL A 24 -4.99 3.16 20.91
CA VAL A 24 -4.89 1.71 20.89
C VAL A 24 -5.23 1.19 22.27
N LYS A 25 -6.10 0.20 22.29
CA LYS A 25 -6.46 -0.53 23.50
C LYS A 25 -5.78 -1.88 23.43
N PHE A 26 -4.70 -2.05 24.19
CA PHE A 26 -4.16 -3.37 24.46
C PHE A 26 -5.19 -4.10 25.31
N SER A 27 -5.92 -5.04 24.71
CA SER A 27 -6.88 -5.83 25.46
C SER A 27 -6.09 -6.74 26.41
N SER A 28 -6.35 -6.65 27.70
CA SER A 28 -5.76 -7.53 28.72
C SER A 28 -6.42 -8.91 28.76
N SER A 29 -7.32 -9.22 27.82
CA SER A 29 -7.83 -10.58 27.63
C SER A 29 -6.69 -11.44 27.09
N ASN A 30 -6.64 -12.71 27.50
CA ASN A 30 -5.64 -13.74 27.16
C ASN A 30 -5.56 -14.10 25.66
N ASP A 31 -5.78 -13.14 24.77
CA ASP A 31 -5.59 -13.23 23.34
C ASP A 31 -4.21 -12.64 23.05
N ASP A 32 -3.25 -13.51 22.72
CA ASP A 32 -1.85 -13.15 22.48
C ASP A 32 -1.68 -12.19 21.28
N SER A 33 -2.74 -11.97 20.51
CA SER A 33 -2.81 -10.94 19.49
C SER A 33 -3.34 -9.64 20.10
N ASN A 34 -2.47 -8.66 20.33
CA ASN A 34 -2.84 -7.29 20.75
C ASN A 34 -3.72 -6.54 19.71
N GLY A 35 -4.36 -7.24 18.77
CA GLY A 35 -5.10 -6.70 17.64
C GLY A 35 -4.21 -5.93 16.65
N ILE A 36 -2.91 -6.23 16.66
CA ILE A 36 -1.91 -5.62 15.79
C ILE A 36 -1.64 -6.60 14.65
N GLU A 37 -1.88 -6.15 13.43
CA GLU A 37 -1.57 -6.85 12.20
C GLU A 37 -0.59 -6.00 11.41
N VAL A 38 0.53 -6.61 11.00
CA VAL A 38 1.61 -5.95 10.26
C VAL A 38 2.06 -6.90 9.17
N ASP A 39 2.16 -6.40 7.95
CA ASP A 39 2.55 -7.20 6.80
C ASP A 39 3.30 -6.35 5.77
N LEU A 40 4.11 -7.04 4.95
CA LEU A 40 4.80 -6.50 3.79
C LEU A 40 4.37 -7.30 2.53
N PRO A 41 3.18 -7.05 1.96
CA PRO A 41 2.68 -7.81 0.80
C PRO A 41 3.58 -7.71 -0.43
N SER A 42 4.41 -6.68 -0.48
CA SER A 42 5.49 -6.51 -1.47
C SER A 42 6.65 -5.78 -0.79
N SER A 43 7.85 -5.89 -1.35
CA SER A 43 9.04 -5.28 -0.75
C SER A 43 8.99 -3.74 -0.67
N ASN A 44 8.03 -3.11 -1.34
CA ASN A 44 7.80 -1.68 -1.33
C ASN A 44 6.41 -1.30 -0.75
N GLU A 45 5.70 -2.21 -0.11
CA GLU A 45 4.41 -1.92 0.51
C GLU A 45 4.44 -2.29 2.00
N PHE A 46 3.98 -1.39 2.85
CA PHE A 46 3.88 -1.60 4.29
C PHE A 46 2.44 -1.47 4.77
N TYR A 47 1.94 -2.49 5.43
CA TYR A 47 0.59 -2.53 5.98
C TYR A 47 0.65 -2.61 7.50
N PHE A 48 -0.17 -1.78 8.14
CA PHE A 48 -0.34 -1.76 9.57
C PHE A 48 -1.83 -1.59 9.89
N ALA A 49 -2.37 -2.49 10.71
CA ALA A 49 -3.71 -2.38 11.26
C ALA A 49 -3.66 -2.59 12.77
N CYS A 50 -4.28 -1.67 13.51
CA CYS A 50 -4.47 -1.80 14.94
C CYS A 50 -5.64 -0.92 15.37
N LYS A 51 -6.79 -1.50 15.73
CA LYS A 51 -8.04 -0.75 15.93
C LYS A 51 -7.85 0.43 16.91
N PRO A 52 -8.30 1.65 16.55
CA PRO A 52 -9.10 2.03 15.37
C PRO A 52 -8.29 2.40 14.11
N TYR A 53 -6.97 2.25 14.14
CA TYR A 53 -6.02 2.70 13.13
C TYR A 53 -5.80 1.71 12.00
N TYR A 54 -5.52 2.27 10.83
CA TYR A 54 -5.08 1.55 9.65
C TYR A 54 -4.15 2.42 8.83
N LEU A 55 -3.09 1.82 8.30
CA LEU A 55 -2.12 2.48 7.46
C LEU A 55 -1.64 1.52 6.38
N HIS A 56 -1.62 1.99 5.15
CA HIS A 56 -1.01 1.33 4.01
C HIS A 56 -0.09 2.33 3.34
N LEU A 57 1.19 1.99 3.27
CA LEU A 57 2.23 2.85 2.70
C LEU A 57 2.87 2.18 1.48
N TYR A 58 3.14 2.99 0.48
CA TYR A 58 3.99 2.68 -0.66
C TYR A 58 5.36 3.31 -0.41
N LEU A 59 6.34 2.46 -0.16
CA LEU A 59 7.71 2.85 0.06
C LEU A 59 8.37 3.20 -1.29
N PRO A 60 9.22 4.24 -1.35
CA PRO A 60 9.91 4.65 -2.58
C PRO A 60 11.02 3.66 -3.00
N GLY A 61 11.43 2.77 -2.10
CA GLY A 61 12.44 1.75 -2.31
C GLY A 61 12.03 0.42 -1.67
N ARG A 62 12.91 -0.59 -1.78
CA ARG A 62 12.60 -1.96 -1.38
C ARG A 62 13.23 -2.33 -0.03
N VAL A 63 12.47 -3.03 0.80
CA VAL A 63 12.89 -3.57 2.08
C VAL A 63 12.81 -5.09 2.11
N ILE A 64 13.61 -5.70 2.98
CA ILE A 64 13.66 -7.14 3.18
C ILE A 64 12.58 -7.53 4.18
N ASP A 65 11.68 -8.42 3.76
CA ASP A 65 10.72 -9.06 4.65
C ASP A 65 11.38 -10.23 5.39
N LYS A 66 11.35 -10.20 6.73
CA LYS A 66 11.85 -11.25 7.62
C LYS A 66 10.74 -12.22 8.06
N GLY A 67 9.52 -12.03 7.55
CA GLY A 67 8.33 -12.85 7.81
C GLY A 67 7.67 -12.55 9.15
N VAL A 68 8.44 -12.52 10.25
CA VAL A 68 7.91 -12.12 11.55
C VAL A 68 8.05 -10.61 11.73
N PRO A 69 6.96 -9.85 11.95
CA PRO A 69 7.03 -8.41 12.13
C PRO A 69 7.70 -8.07 13.46
N GLU A 70 8.87 -7.43 13.40
CA GLU A 70 9.57 -6.91 14.56
C GLU A 70 9.24 -5.43 14.81
N TYR A 71 8.76 -5.13 16.02
CA TYR A 71 8.47 -3.75 16.41
C TYR A 71 8.72 -3.51 17.90
N LYS A 72 8.90 -2.24 18.26
CA LYS A 72 8.95 -1.76 19.64
C LYS A 72 7.78 -0.82 19.87
N TYR A 73 7.12 -0.93 21.02
CA TYR A 73 6.09 0.01 21.43
C TYR A 73 6.62 0.88 22.56
N ASP A 74 6.61 2.19 22.35
CA ASP A 74 6.93 3.20 23.37
C ASP A 74 5.62 3.71 23.98
N ILE A 75 5.44 3.44 25.28
CA ILE A 75 4.23 3.80 26.04
C ILE A 75 4.15 5.33 26.22
N ASP A 76 5.29 5.99 26.45
CA ASP A 76 5.34 7.43 26.76
C ASP A 76 4.92 8.27 25.55
N THR A 77 5.39 7.86 24.36
CA THR A 77 4.99 8.51 23.11
C THR A 77 3.77 7.86 22.45
N SER A 78 3.29 6.74 23.00
CA SER A 78 2.24 5.88 22.42
C SER A 78 2.51 5.57 20.95
N SER A 79 3.73 5.16 20.62
CA SER A 79 4.19 4.97 19.24
C SER A 79 4.78 3.59 19.00
N PHE A 80 4.44 3.00 17.85
CA PHE A 80 5.08 1.80 17.32
C PHE A 80 6.27 2.19 16.44
N CYS A 81 7.40 1.52 16.64
CA CYS A 81 8.62 1.70 15.88
C CYS A 81 8.97 0.40 15.17
N PHE A 82 8.92 0.42 13.84
CA PHE A 82 9.28 -0.68 12.95
C PHE A 82 10.64 -0.37 12.32
N ASN A 83 11.51 -1.37 12.23
CA ASN A 83 12.81 -1.26 11.59
C ASN A 83 12.96 -2.34 10.54
N TYR A 84 13.07 -1.93 9.28
CA TYR A 84 13.27 -2.81 8.15
C TYR A 84 14.65 -2.61 7.55
N GLU A 85 15.28 -3.70 7.14
CA GLU A 85 16.54 -3.66 6.40
C GLU A 85 16.24 -3.37 4.93
N LYS A 86 17.06 -2.51 4.31
CA LYS A 86 16.93 -2.22 2.87
C LYS A 86 17.40 -3.41 2.06
N GLU A 87 16.73 -3.67 0.94
CA GLU A 87 17.18 -4.70 0.00
C GLU A 87 18.54 -4.33 -0.60
N ILE A 88 18.76 -3.03 -0.87
CA ILE A 88 20.03 -2.49 -1.36
C ILE A 88 20.65 -1.59 -0.29
N ALA A 89 21.80 -2.01 0.24
CA ALA A 89 22.57 -1.20 1.19
C ALA A 89 23.03 0.11 0.54
N ASN A 90 22.93 1.21 1.29
CA ASN A 90 23.22 2.59 0.86
C ASN A 90 22.24 3.18 -0.17
N GLU A 91 21.15 2.50 -0.51
CA GLU A 91 20.08 3.12 -1.29
C GLU A 91 19.43 4.26 -0.50
N HIS A 92 19.22 5.41 -1.12
CA HIS A 92 18.56 6.55 -0.47
C HIS A 92 17.09 6.65 -0.92
N PHE A 93 16.17 6.51 0.02
CA PHE A 93 14.74 6.59 -0.23
C PHE A 93 14.33 8.06 -0.31
N GLN A 94 13.86 8.52 -1.46
CA GLN A 94 13.47 9.92 -1.66
C GLN A 94 12.08 10.21 -1.05
N ASP A 95 11.82 11.47 -0.71
CA ASP A 95 10.49 11.96 -0.33
C ASP A 95 9.82 11.25 0.87
N LEU A 96 10.61 10.75 1.84
CA LEU A 96 10.07 10.11 3.06
C LEU A 96 9.23 11.07 3.95
N ASP A 97 9.40 12.38 3.76
CA ASP A 97 8.65 13.45 4.39
C ASP A 97 7.34 13.79 3.66
N MET A 98 7.20 13.38 2.39
CA MET A 98 5.99 13.59 1.59
C MET A 98 4.94 12.52 1.89
N ILE A 99 4.33 12.62 3.07
CA ILE A 99 3.31 11.70 3.60
C ILE A 99 2.21 11.35 2.58
N THR A 100 1.75 12.32 1.78
CA THR A 100 0.73 12.10 0.75
C THR A 100 1.20 11.20 -0.39
N LYS A 101 2.49 11.24 -0.75
CA LYS A 101 3.09 10.32 -1.72
C LYS A 101 3.15 8.90 -1.18
N LEU A 102 3.47 8.74 0.11
CA LEU A 102 3.56 7.43 0.73
C LEU A 102 2.19 6.75 0.88
N LEU A 103 1.11 7.50 1.01
CA LEU A 103 -0.25 6.94 1.12
C LEU A 103 -0.86 6.51 -0.22
N ASN A 104 -0.37 7.05 -1.33
CA ASN A 104 -0.92 6.80 -2.66
C ASN A 104 0.04 5.97 -3.50
N LYS A 105 -0.45 4.92 -4.15
CA LYS A 105 0.33 4.10 -5.09
C LYS A 105 0.89 4.91 -6.27
N GLU A 106 0.26 6.04 -6.55
CA GLU A 106 0.51 6.84 -7.73
C GLU A 106 0.90 8.26 -7.32
N ASN A 107 2.18 8.55 -7.46
CA ASN A 107 2.59 9.81 -8.06
C ASN A 107 3.73 9.47 -8.99
N LYS A 108 3.41 9.11 -10.25
CA LYS A 108 4.33 9.40 -11.34
C LYS A 108 4.67 10.87 -11.15
N ILE A 109 5.86 11.17 -10.64
CA ILE A 109 6.40 12.52 -10.73
C ILE A 109 6.48 12.73 -12.23
N SER A 110 5.47 13.39 -12.78
CA SER A 110 5.46 13.83 -14.17
C SER A 110 6.83 14.46 -14.36
N SER A 111 7.67 13.80 -15.16
CA SER A 111 8.94 14.36 -15.55
C SER A 111 8.60 15.72 -16.12
N HIS A 112 8.85 16.78 -15.37
CA HIS A 112 8.80 18.12 -15.92
C HIS A 112 9.98 18.20 -16.88
N LYS A 113 9.74 17.68 -18.09
CA LYS A 113 10.52 18.00 -19.26
C LYS A 113 10.20 19.46 -19.49
N ILE A 114 11.09 20.34 -19.04
CA ILE A 114 11.03 21.75 -19.39
C ILE A 114 11.16 21.77 -20.91
N GLU A 115 10.06 22.01 -21.61
CA GLU A 115 10.10 22.37 -23.02
C GLU A 115 10.48 23.85 -23.08
N GLU A 116 11.69 24.12 -23.60
CA GLU A 116 12.04 25.47 -24.04
C GLU A 116 11.01 25.91 -25.08
N ILE A 117 10.35 27.04 -24.81
CA ILE A 117 9.43 27.67 -25.75
C ILE A 117 10.26 28.28 -26.88
N ASP A 118 10.48 27.51 -27.94
CA ASP A 118 10.82 28.07 -29.25
C ASP A 118 9.58 28.09 -30.13
N LYS A 119 9.23 29.31 -30.56
CA LYS A 119 8.10 29.59 -31.42
C LYS A 119 8.38 29.12 -32.85
N VAL A 120 7.32 28.58 -33.49
CA VAL A 120 6.85 28.84 -34.87
C VAL A 120 6.52 27.57 -35.69
N SER A 121 5.22 27.47 -35.99
CA SER A 121 4.54 26.98 -37.21
C SER A 121 4.40 25.49 -37.56
N ASN A 122 3.12 25.14 -37.65
CA ASN A 122 2.41 24.49 -38.75
C ASN A 122 2.47 22.96 -38.90
N ASN A 123 1.26 22.42 -38.77
CA ASN A 123 0.55 21.55 -39.72
C ASN A 123 0.68 20.02 -39.60
N ASP A 124 -0.50 19.45 -39.82
CA ASP A 124 -0.86 18.14 -40.35
C ASP A 124 -1.08 17.00 -39.33
N ASP A 125 -2.37 16.81 -39.06
CA ASP A 125 -3.16 15.60 -39.33
C ASP A 125 -2.53 14.24 -38.99
N ASP A 126 -3.18 13.50 -38.08
CA ASP A 126 -3.53 12.12 -38.43
C ASP A 126 -4.79 11.67 -37.66
N ASP A 127 -5.78 11.31 -38.47
CA ASP A 127 -7.09 10.77 -38.12
C ASP A 127 -6.97 9.40 -37.45
N ASN A 128 -7.86 9.11 -36.51
CA ASN A 128 -8.34 7.75 -36.29
C ASN A 128 -9.83 7.83 -35.97
N GLU A 129 -10.64 7.78 -37.03
CA GLU A 129 -12.02 7.30 -37.01
C GLU A 129 -12.04 5.75 -36.98
N ASP A 130 -13.25 5.22 -36.82
CA ASP A 130 -13.70 3.83 -36.94
C ASP A 130 -13.62 2.98 -35.65
N ASP A 131 -14.69 2.31 -35.19
CA ASP A 131 -16.08 2.28 -35.64
C ASP A 131 -16.92 1.61 -34.55
N GLU A 132 -18.21 1.96 -34.56
CA GLU A 132 -19.28 1.36 -33.77
C GLU A 132 -19.61 -0.06 -34.28
N ASP A 133 -20.06 -0.96 -33.38
CA ASP A 133 -20.96 -2.05 -33.78
C ASP A 133 -21.84 -2.47 -32.58
N GLU A 134 -23.06 -1.94 -32.58
CA GLU A 134 -24.22 -2.51 -31.88
C GLU A 134 -24.66 -3.80 -32.59
N ASN A 135 -25.16 -4.80 -31.85
CA ASN A 135 -26.27 -5.66 -32.33
C ASN A 135 -26.87 -6.51 -31.19
N GLU A 136 -28.18 -6.72 -31.29
CA GLU A 136 -29.18 -7.00 -30.25
C GLU A 136 -29.48 -8.51 -29.98
N ASP A 137 -30.06 -8.76 -28.80
CA ASP A 137 -31.15 -9.69 -28.40
C ASP A 137 -31.28 -11.14 -28.91
N SER A 138 -31.43 -12.09 -27.96
CA SER A 138 -32.73 -12.76 -27.67
C SER A 138 -32.63 -13.90 -26.63
N GLN A 139 -33.74 -14.11 -25.91
CA GLN A 139 -34.04 -14.94 -24.74
C GLN A 139 -34.02 -16.47 -24.96
N HIS A 140 -33.79 -17.31 -23.91
CA HIS A 140 -34.82 -18.19 -23.27
C HIS A 140 -34.27 -19.16 -22.17
N GLY A 141 -35.04 -19.27 -21.05
CA GLY A 141 -35.25 -20.36 -20.04
C GLY A 141 -34.14 -21.36 -19.64
N SER A 142 -34.04 -21.92 -18.42
CA SER A 142 -34.82 -21.93 -17.16
C SER A 142 -33.92 -22.57 -16.05
N PRO A 143 -34.26 -22.52 -14.74
CA PRO A 143 -33.40 -22.96 -13.62
C PRO A 143 -33.72 -24.37 -13.09
N LEU A 144 -32.70 -25.21 -12.79
CA LEU A 144 -32.83 -26.39 -11.90
C LEU A 144 -31.53 -26.78 -11.17
N GLU A 145 -31.72 -27.19 -9.92
CA GLU A 145 -30.82 -27.66 -8.86
C GLU A 145 -29.77 -28.73 -9.23
N ASN A 146 -28.68 -28.85 -8.45
CA ASN A 146 -28.48 -30.02 -7.57
C ASN A 146 -27.21 -29.98 -6.68
N LYS A 147 -27.48 -30.12 -5.37
CA LYS A 147 -26.94 -31.11 -4.41
C LYS A 147 -25.45 -31.17 -4.04
N LYS A 148 -25.26 -30.80 -2.77
CA LYS A 148 -24.47 -31.45 -1.70
C LYS A 148 -24.05 -32.92 -1.95
N LYS A 149 -22.74 -33.19 -1.83
CA LYS A 149 -22.02 -34.30 -1.12
C LYS A 149 -20.54 -34.14 -1.46
N CYS A 150 -19.58 -34.26 -0.54
CA CYS A 150 -19.04 -35.49 0.06
C CYS A 150 -18.38 -35.13 1.41
N PHE A 151 -18.73 -35.72 2.56
CA PHE A 151 -18.16 -36.96 3.13
C PHE A 151 -16.69 -37.24 2.77
N ASN A 152 -15.83 -37.22 3.80
CA ASN A 152 -14.97 -38.37 4.09
C ASN A 152 -14.63 -38.44 5.59
N THR A 153 -14.84 -39.64 6.11
CA THR A 153 -14.41 -40.20 7.39
C THR A 153 -13.00 -40.77 7.20
N ILE A 154 -12.13 -40.64 8.20
CA ILE A 154 -11.58 -41.70 9.07
C ILE A 154 -11.05 -41.00 10.32
#